data_AF-A0A838DMH1-F1
#
_entry.id   AF-A0A838DMH1-F1
#
_cell.length_a   1.000
_cell.length_b   1.000
_cell.length_c   1.000
_cell.angle_alpha   90.00
_cell.angle_beta   90.00
_cell.angle_gamma   90.00
#
_symmetry.space_group_name_H-M   'P 1'
#
loop_
_entity.id
_entity.type
_entity.pdbx_description
1 polymer ?
#
loop_
_entity_poly.entity_id
_entity_poly.type
_entity_poly.pdbx_seq_one_letter_code
_entity_poly.pdbx_strand_id
1 'polypeptide(L)'
;MRITAIETQATNRERVNIFVDGQFLMGTSTLVVLQLGLAPGQELSQAQLEQLQAEAALQQAVDRALNYLSFRPRSRQEVRQYLRRKGDTPETINAVLERLDRLKLVDDQAFATFWVD
;
A
#
# COMPACT_ATOMS: atom_id res chain seq x y z
N MET A 1 -21.00 3.26 11.44
CA MET A 1 -20.11 2.39 12.25
C MET A 1 -19.05 3.28 12.88
N ARG A 2 -18.62 3.04 14.13
CA ARG A 2 -17.73 3.97 14.85
C ARG A 2 -16.36 3.35 15.10
N ILE A 3 -15.28 4.09 14.82
CA ILE A 3 -13.93 3.63 15.17
C ILE A 3 -13.78 3.64 16.68
N THR A 4 -13.56 2.48 17.29
CA THR A 4 -13.43 2.35 18.74
C THR A 4 -11.98 2.35 19.20
N ALA A 5 -11.05 1.86 18.38
CA ALA A 5 -9.63 1.85 18.69
C ALA A 5 -8.76 1.80 17.42
N ILE A 6 -7.55 2.34 17.52
CA ILE A 6 -6.47 2.20 16.55
C ILE A 6 -5.22 1.85 17.35
N GLU A 7 -4.70 0.63 17.17
CA GLU A 7 -3.64 0.09 18.02
C GLU A 7 -2.45 -0.37 17.18
N THR A 8 -1.22 -0.05 17.59
CA THR A 8 0.00 -0.53 16.91
C THR A 8 0.14 -2.04 17.02
N GLN A 9 0.61 -2.70 15.96
CA GLN A 9 0.87 -4.14 15.99
C GLN A 9 2.13 -4.46 16.82
N ALA A 10 2.10 -5.59 17.51
CA ALA A 10 3.18 -6.00 18.43
C ALA A 10 4.55 -6.13 17.75
N THR A 11 4.59 -6.60 16.50
CA THR A 11 5.83 -6.89 15.76
C THR A 11 6.21 -5.82 14.76
N ASN A 12 5.30 -4.91 14.39
CA ASN A 12 5.54 -3.87 13.42
C ASN A 12 4.82 -2.57 13.81
N ARG A 13 5.59 -1.59 14.30
CA ARG A 13 5.07 -0.28 14.75
C ARG A 13 4.58 0.61 13.61
N GLU A 14 4.96 0.31 12.37
CA GLU A 14 4.44 1.03 11.20
C GLU A 14 3.05 0.55 10.80
N ARG A 15 2.57 -0.56 11.37
CA ARG A 15 1.22 -1.08 11.15
C ARG A 15 0.35 -0.94 12.37
N VAL A 16 -0.93 -0.71 12.12
CA VAL A 16 -1.97 -0.57 13.14
C VAL A 16 -3.17 -1.45 12.82
N ASN A 17 -3.85 -1.90 13.85
CA ASN A 17 -5.14 -2.56 13.80
C ASN A 17 -6.23 -1.51 14.04
N ILE A 18 -7.23 -1.48 13.18
CA ILE A 18 -8.41 -0.61 13.31
C ILE A 18 -9.55 -1.46 13.85
N PHE A 19 -10.18 -0.98 14.92
CA PHE A 19 -11.37 -1.57 15.52
C PHE A 19 -12.58 -0.67 15.30
N VAL A 20 -13.69 -1.26 14.89
CA VAL A 20 -14.96 -0.59 14.65
C VAL A 20 -16.04 -1.29 15.46
N ASP A 21 -16.82 -0.50 16.20
CA ASP A 21 -17.89 -0.98 17.09
C ASP A 21 -17.42 -2.11 18.03
N GLY A 22 -16.15 -2.03 18.49
CA GLY A 22 -15.53 -2.99 19.40
C GLY A 22 -14.97 -4.24 18.72
N GLN A 23 -15.09 -4.36 17.40
CA GLN A 23 -14.62 -5.52 16.63
C GLN A 23 -13.44 -5.16 15.74
N PHE A 24 -12.53 -6.11 15.54
CA PHE A 24 -11.44 -5.93 14.59
C PHE A 24 -12.00 -5.79 13.17
N LEU A 25 -11.65 -4.70 12.50
CA LEU A 25 -12.04 -4.44 11.11
C LEU A 25 -10.92 -4.86 10.16
N MET A 26 -9.74 -4.24 10.29
CA MET A 26 -8.60 -4.50 9.41
C MET A 26 -7.28 -3.99 10.01
N GLY A 27 -6.16 -4.51 9.51
CA GLY A 27 -4.83 -3.97 9.77
C GLY A 27 -4.31 -3.16 8.58
N THR A 28 -3.83 -1.95 8.81
CA THR A 28 -3.31 -1.05 7.76
C THR A 28 -2.00 -0.37 8.17
N SER A 29 -1.39 0.36 7.25
CA SER A 29 -0.24 1.22 7.53
C SER A 29 -0.65 2.45 8.34
N THR A 30 0.20 2.87 9.26
CA THR A 30 0.05 4.13 10.00
C THR A 30 -0.04 5.33 9.04
N LEU A 31 0.64 5.26 7.88
CA LEU A 31 0.55 6.29 6.85
C LEU A 31 -0.87 6.47 6.32
N VAL A 32 -1.59 5.37 6.11
CA VAL A 32 -2.98 5.40 5.60
C VAL A 32 -3.92 6.02 6.64
N VAL A 33 -3.72 5.67 7.92
CA VAL A 33 -4.48 6.29 9.03
C VAL A 33 -4.26 7.80 9.07
N LEU A 34 -3.00 8.25 8.94
CA LEU A 34 -2.67 9.68 8.93
C LEU A 34 -3.22 10.39 7.69
N GLN A 35 -3.07 9.79 6.50
CA GLN A 35 -3.54 10.34 5.23
C GLN A 35 -5.06 10.54 5.21
N LEU A 36 -5.80 9.60 5.80
CA LEU A 36 -7.27 9.67 5.88
C LEU A 36 -7.77 10.36 7.16
N GLY A 37 -6.87 10.82 8.02
CA GLY A 37 -7.21 11.52 9.26
C GLY A 37 -8.06 10.68 10.21
N LEU A 38 -7.87 9.36 10.25
CA LEU A 38 -8.71 8.48 11.07
C LEU A 38 -8.36 8.59 12.55
N ALA A 39 -9.39 8.75 13.39
CA ALA A 39 -9.23 8.82 14.84
C ALA A 39 -10.25 7.95 15.59
N PRO A 40 -9.90 7.43 16.78
CA PRO A 40 -10.87 6.83 17.68
C PRO A 40 -12.01 7.80 18.01
N GLY A 41 -13.22 7.28 18.08
CA GLY A 41 -14.43 8.03 18.34
C GLY A 41 -15.10 8.61 17.10
N GLN A 42 -14.46 8.59 15.92
CA GLN A 42 -15.05 9.09 14.68
C GLN A 42 -16.07 8.11 14.09
N GLU A 43 -17.05 8.63 13.36
CA GLU A 43 -17.92 7.83 12.50
C GLU A 43 -17.24 7.50 11.18
N LEU A 44 -17.31 6.23 10.78
CA LEU A 44 -16.84 5.74 9.51
C LEU A 44 -18.07 5.44 8.63
N SER A 45 -18.23 6.22 7.56
CA SER A 45 -19.22 5.96 6.52
C SER A 45 -18.78 4.83 5.59
N GLN A 46 -19.72 4.28 4.82
CA GLN A 46 -19.43 3.24 3.83
C GLN A 46 -18.42 3.71 2.77
N ALA A 47 -18.56 4.95 2.28
CA ALA A 47 -17.62 5.53 1.31
C ALA A 47 -16.21 5.69 1.90
N GLN A 48 -16.10 6.11 3.16
CA GLN A 48 -14.79 6.21 3.84
C GLN A 48 -14.17 4.84 4.10
N LEU A 49 -14.99 3.81 4.38
CA LEU A 49 -14.51 2.45 4.52
C LEU A 49 -13.94 1.93 3.19
N GLU A 50 -14.64 2.16 2.08
CA GLU A 50 -14.16 1.79 0.74
C GLU A 50 -12.86 2.51 0.39
N GLN A 51 -12.77 3.81 0.70
CA GLN A 51 -11.56 4.59 0.52
C GLN A 51 -10.41 4.06 1.38
N LEU A 52 -10.66 3.73 2.65
CA LEU A 52 -9.68 3.13 3.55
C LEU A 52 -9.15 1.80 2.99
N GLN A 53 -10.03 0.93 2.49
CA GLN A 53 -9.64 -0.34 1.89
C GLN A 53 -8.79 -0.14 0.64
N ALA A 54 -9.17 0.81 -0.23
CA ALA A 54 -8.42 1.12 -1.45
C ALA A 54 -7.02 1.67 -1.13
N GLU A 55 -6.92 2.64 -0.23
CA GLU A 55 -5.62 3.23 0.18
C GLU A 55 -4.74 2.21 0.90
N ALA A 56 -5.32 1.35 1.73
CA ALA A 56 -4.59 0.26 2.39
C ALA A 56 -4.01 -0.74 1.37
N ALA A 57 -4.82 -1.17 0.40
CA ALA A 57 -4.38 -2.07 -0.66
C ALA A 57 -3.28 -1.44 -1.52
N LEU A 58 -3.45 -0.17 -1.90
CA LEU A 58 -2.46 0.59 -2.66
C LEU A 58 -1.15 0.71 -1.88
N GLN A 59 -1.19 1.14 -0.62
CA GLN A 59 0.01 1.31 0.18
C GLN A 59 0.75 -0.03 0.37
N GLN A 60 0.03 -1.13 0.63
CA GLN A 60 0.62 -2.46 0.72
C GLN A 60 1.25 -2.92 -0.60
N ALA A 61 0.66 -2.59 -1.74
CA ALA A 61 1.23 -2.89 -3.06
C ALA A 61 2.49 -2.03 -3.33
N VAL A 62 2.49 -0.75 -2.95
CA VAL A 62 3.67 0.12 -3.00
C VAL A 62 4.81 -0.44 -2.16
N ASP A 63 4.55 -0.78 -0.89
CA ASP A 63 5.58 -1.30 0.02
C ASP A 63 6.20 -2.60 -0.52
N ARG A 64 5.37 -3.49 -1.08
CA ARG A 64 5.85 -4.72 -1.74
C ARG A 64 6.70 -4.42 -2.97
N ALA A 65 6.33 -3.42 -3.78
CA ALA A 65 7.08 -3.05 -4.97
C ALA A 65 8.43 -2.40 -4.59
N LEU A 66 8.45 -1.51 -3.61
CA LEU A 66 9.68 -0.91 -3.08
C LEU A 66 10.63 -1.97 -2.54
N ASN A 67 10.12 -2.92 -1.74
CA ASN A 67 10.93 -4.05 -1.28
C ASN A 67 11.41 -4.92 -2.43
N TYR A 68 10.63 -5.10 -3.50
CA TYR A 68 11.07 -5.87 -4.66
C TYR A 68 12.17 -5.18 -5.48
N LEU A 69 12.11 -3.85 -5.56
CA LEU A 69 13.11 -3.00 -6.22
C LEU A 69 14.40 -2.85 -5.41
N SER A 70 14.35 -2.98 -4.08
CA SER A 70 15.55 -2.83 -3.23
C SER A 70 16.62 -3.90 -3.48
N PHE A 71 16.24 -5.06 -4.03
CA PHE A 71 17.17 -6.13 -4.36
C PHE A 71 17.98 -5.88 -5.63
N ARG A 72 17.36 -5.31 -6.67
CA ARG A 72 17.99 -4.92 -7.95
C ARG A 72 17.02 -4.07 -8.79
N PRO A 73 17.51 -3.30 -9.77
CA PRO A 73 16.65 -2.64 -10.76
C PRO A 73 15.69 -3.63 -11.45
N ARG A 74 14.44 -3.22 -11.64
CA ARG A 74 13.39 -4.00 -12.32
C ARG A 74 12.72 -3.17 -13.40
N SER A 75 12.32 -3.82 -14.48
CA SER A 75 11.47 -3.17 -15.49
C SER A 75 10.05 -2.97 -14.99
N ARG A 76 9.31 -2.05 -15.63
CA ARG A 76 7.88 -1.84 -15.37
C ARG A 76 7.07 -3.13 -15.54
N GLN A 77 7.44 -3.97 -16.50
CA GLN A 77 6.77 -5.25 -16.73
C GLN A 77 7.05 -6.27 -15.63
N GLU A 78 8.27 -6.35 -15.12
CA GLU A 78 8.60 -7.21 -13.98
C GLU A 78 7.79 -6.81 -12.73
N VAL A 79 7.73 -5.51 -12.41
CA VAL A 79 6.94 -5.01 -11.27
C VAL A 79 5.45 -5.33 -11.44
N ARG A 80 4.88 -5.10 -12.64
CA ARG A 80 3.50 -5.46 -12.95
C ARG A 80 3.23 -6.94 -12.73
N GLN A 81 4.09 -7.81 -13.25
CA GLN A 81 3.91 -9.25 -13.15
C GLN A 81 4.06 -9.73 -11.69
N TYR A 82 5.01 -9.15 -10.96
CA TYR A 82 5.19 -9.41 -9.53
C TYR A 82 3.93 -9.08 -8.73
N LEU A 83 3.37 -7.87 -8.86
CA LEU A 83 2.17 -7.47 -8.14
C LEU A 83 0.94 -8.29 -8.55
N ARG A 84 0.79 -8.62 -9.84
CA ARG A 84 -0.29 -9.52 -10.30
C ARG A 84 -0.22 -10.89 -9.63
N ARG A 85 0.99 -11.47 -9.49
CA ARG A 85 1.19 -12.75 -8.78
C ARG A 85 0.89 -12.65 -7.29
N LYS A 86 0.92 -11.44 -6.72
CA LYS A 86 0.55 -11.18 -5.33
C LYS A 86 -0.94 -10.89 -5.13
N GLY A 87 -1.75 -10.94 -6.20
CA GLY A 87 -3.20 -10.80 -6.15
C GLY A 87 -3.71 -9.36 -6.27
N ASP A 88 -2.85 -8.40 -6.60
CA ASP A 88 -3.27 -7.00 -6.76
C ASP A 88 -4.11 -6.79 -8.02
N THR A 89 -5.12 -5.91 -7.93
CA THR A 89 -6.00 -5.61 -9.05
C THR A 89 -5.28 -4.79 -10.12
N PRO A 90 -5.70 -4.84 -11.40
CA PRO A 90 -5.11 -4.01 -12.46
C PRO A 90 -5.07 -2.52 -12.11
N GLU A 91 -6.10 -1.99 -11.46
CA GLU A 91 -6.22 -0.60 -11.05
C GLU A 91 -5.15 -0.26 -10.00
N THR A 92 -5.02 -1.10 -8.97
CA THR A 92 -3.99 -0.96 -7.94
C THR A 92 -2.59 -1.02 -8.55
N ILE A 93 -2.34 -1.98 -9.45
CA ILE A 93 -1.05 -2.13 -10.10
C ILE A 93 -0.70 -0.88 -10.93
N ASN A 94 -1.65 -0.35 -11.71
CA ASN A 94 -1.41 0.85 -12.49
C ASN A 94 -1.09 2.06 -11.60
N ALA A 95 -1.84 2.24 -10.51
CA ALA A 95 -1.59 3.31 -9.53
C ALA A 95 -0.21 3.18 -8.86
N VAL A 96 0.21 1.96 -8.51
CA VAL A 96 1.57 1.71 -7.98
C VAL A 96 2.62 2.10 -9.02
N LEU A 97 2.48 1.63 -10.26
CA LEU A 97 3.45 1.91 -11.31
C LEU A 97 3.55 3.41 -11.62
N GLU A 98 2.44 4.14 -11.65
CA GLU A 98 2.45 5.60 -11.79
C GLU A 98 3.15 6.29 -10.63
N ARG A 99 2.93 5.82 -9.38
CA ARG A 99 3.62 6.38 -8.21
C ARG A 99 5.13 6.15 -8.28
N LEU A 100 5.56 4.94 -8.65
CA LEU A 100 6.97 4.61 -8.78
C LEU A 100 7.65 5.38 -9.92
N ASP A 101 6.94 5.58 -11.03
CA ASP A 101 7.40 6.37 -12.17
C ASP A 101 7.61 7.85 -11.79
N ARG A 102 6.66 8.46 -11.06
CA ARG A 102 6.82 9.83 -10.52
C ARG A 102 8.02 9.96 -9.57
N LEU A 103 8.35 8.89 -8.85
CA LEU A 103 9.50 8.83 -7.96
C LEU A 103 10.80 8.41 -8.67
N LYS A 104 10.75 8.14 -9.99
CA LYS A 104 11.87 7.65 -10.81
C LYS A 104 12.49 6.35 -10.27
N LEU A 105 11.68 5.50 -9.64
CA LEU A 105 12.11 4.22 -9.05
C LEU A 105 11.95 3.04 -10.00
N VAL A 106 11.21 3.22 -11.09
CA VAL A 106 11.10 2.26 -12.18
C VAL A 106 11.41 3.02 -13.47
N ASP A 107 12.55 2.71 -14.06
CA ASP A 107 13.04 3.32 -15.28
C ASP A 107 13.59 2.21 -16.18
N ASP A 108 12.89 1.96 -17.29
CA ASP A 108 13.25 0.90 -18.23
C ASP A 108 14.60 1.19 -18.93
N GLN A 109 15.04 2.46 -19.01
CA GLN A 109 16.34 2.84 -19.55
C GLN A 109 17.46 2.52 -18.55
N ALA A 110 17.28 2.86 -17.27
CA ALA A 110 18.22 2.50 -16.20
C ALA A 110 18.32 0.96 -16.04
N PHE A 111 17.19 0.25 -16.20
CA PHE A 111 17.18 -1.20 -16.24
C PHE A 111 17.98 -1.77 -17.42
N ALA A 112 17.81 -1.21 -18.63
CA ALA A 112 18.53 -1.68 -19.81
C ALA A 112 20.05 -1.50 -19.69
N THR A 113 20.51 -0.39 -19.11
CA THR A 113 21.96 -0.17 -18.86
C THR A 113 22.52 -1.17 -17.84
N PHE A 114 21.77 -1.49 -16.76
CA PHE A 114 22.21 -2.49 -15.78
C PHE A 114 22.28 -3.92 -16.34
N TRP A 115 21.51 -4.24 -17.38
CA TRP A 115 21.40 -5.63 -17.89
C TRP A 115 22.41 -6.00 -18.98
N VAL A 116 23.16 -5.02 -19.49
CA VAL A 116 24.12 -5.19 -20.59
C VAL A 116 25.56 -5.33 -20.09
N ASP A 117 25.82 -5.03 -18.81
CA ASP A 117 27.09 -5.28 -18.10
C ASP A 117 27.05 -6.59 -17.29
#